data_AF-L5LNM5-F1
#
_entry.id   AF-L5LNM5-F1
#
_cell.length_a   1.000
_cell.length_b   1.000
_cell.length_c   1.000
_cell.angle_alpha   90.00
_cell.angle_beta   90.00
_cell.angle_gamma   90.00
#
_symmetry.space_group_name_H-M   'P 1'
#
loop_
_entity.id
_entity.type
_entity.pdbx_description
1 polymer ?
#
loop_
_entity_poly.entity_id
_entity_poly.type
_entity_poly.pdbx_seq_one_letter_code
_entity_poly.pdbx_strand_id
1 'polypeptide(L)'
;MPENVAPRNGEHKRAYQDWDKTTQICFSNISMAKAFADAIRTSLGPKGMDKMIQDGKGDVTITTDGATILKQMHVTSSSQNADRVL
;
A
#
# COMPACT_ATOMS: atom_id res chain seq x y z
N MET A 1 26.48 4.39 40.24
CA MET A 1 25.51 3.31 40.02
C MET A 1 24.28 3.94 39.38
N PRO A 2 23.95 3.69 38.10
CA PRO A 2 22.72 4.22 37.53
C PRO A 2 21.52 3.52 38.15
N GLU A 3 20.55 4.34 38.53
CA GLU A 3 19.29 4.01 39.18
C GLU A 3 18.41 3.13 38.27
N ASN A 4 17.97 1.98 38.79
CA ASN A 4 17.05 1.07 38.12
C ASN A 4 15.62 1.63 38.22
N VAL A 5 15.24 2.47 37.25
CA VAL A 5 13.87 2.98 37.13
C VAL A 5 13.04 1.99 36.32
N ALA A 6 12.17 1.24 36.98
CA ALA A 6 11.27 0.28 36.31
C ALA A 6 10.32 1.01 35.34
N PRO A 7 10.17 0.53 34.08
CA PRO A 7 9.31 1.18 33.10
C PRO A 7 7.83 1.01 33.48
N ARG A 8 7.04 2.07 33.32
CA ARG A 8 5.62 2.08 33.73
C ARG A 8 4.77 1.25 32.75
N ASN A 9 3.86 0.45 33.31
CA ASN A 9 3.05 -0.61 32.68
C ASN A 9 2.32 -0.28 31.34
N GLY A 10 2.30 0.97 30.88
CA GLY A 10 1.71 1.39 29.60
C GLY A 10 2.70 1.48 28.42
N GLU A 11 4.00 1.55 28.67
CA GLU A 11 5.03 1.76 27.63
C GLU A 11 5.35 0.47 26.86
N HIS A 12 5.31 -0.69 27.55
CA HIS A 12 5.63 -2.00 26.97
C HIS A 12 4.65 -2.47 25.87
N LYS A 13 3.38 -2.04 25.91
CA LYS A 13 2.39 -2.46 24.89
C LYS A 13 2.53 -1.71 23.56
N ARG A 14 3.02 -0.47 23.58
CA ARG A 14 3.13 0.36 22.38
C ARG A 14 4.27 -0.12 21.47
N ALA A 15 5.44 -0.36 22.05
CA ALA A 15 6.61 -0.82 21.31
C ALA A 15 6.42 -2.16 20.58
N TYR A 16 5.70 -3.13 21.19
CA TYR A 16 5.39 -4.41 20.54
C TYR A 16 4.38 -4.24 19.40
N GLN A 17 3.33 -3.43 19.63
CA GLN A 17 2.33 -3.13 18.60
C GLN A 17 2.94 -2.41 17.38
N ASP A 18 4.01 -1.64 17.56
CA ASP A 18 4.60 -0.85 16.47
C ASP A 18 5.50 -1.70 15.54
N TRP A 19 6.17 -2.72 16.06
CA TRP A 19 6.95 -3.66 15.24
C TRP A 19 6.05 -4.56 14.37
N ASP A 20 4.96 -5.07 14.96
CA ASP A 20 3.97 -5.87 14.24
C ASP A 20 3.27 -5.03 13.15
N LYS A 21 2.97 -3.75 13.44
CA LYS A 21 2.43 -2.81 12.44
C LYS A 21 3.41 -2.59 11.29
N THR A 22 4.69 -2.36 11.58
CA THR A 22 5.70 -2.11 10.55
C THR A 22 5.84 -3.32 9.62
N THR A 23 5.86 -4.52 10.20
CA THR A 23 5.89 -5.77 9.44
C THR A 23 4.64 -5.92 8.56
N GLN A 24 3.46 -5.65 9.10
CA GLN A 24 2.19 -5.69 8.35
C GLN A 24 2.13 -4.66 7.20
N ILE A 25 2.66 -3.45 7.40
CA ILE A 25 2.73 -2.42 6.36
C ILE A 25 3.61 -2.89 5.21
N CYS A 26 4.79 -3.43 5.51
CA CYS A 26 5.70 -3.98 4.48
C CYS A 26 5.04 -5.10 3.68
N PHE A 27 4.42 -6.07 4.36
CA PHE A 27 3.71 -7.16 3.68
C PHE A 27 2.55 -6.67 2.82
N SER A 28 1.76 -5.73 3.33
CA SER A 28 0.66 -5.11 2.57
C SER A 28 1.17 -4.42 1.32
N ASN A 29 2.22 -3.60 1.44
CA ASN A 29 2.81 -2.87 0.32
C ASN A 29 3.37 -3.83 -0.75
N ILE A 30 4.05 -4.90 -0.34
CA ILE A 30 4.56 -5.93 -1.27
C ILE A 30 3.41 -6.62 -2.00
N SER A 31 2.34 -6.99 -1.29
CA SER A 31 1.17 -7.64 -1.91
C SER A 31 0.47 -6.72 -2.92
N MET A 32 0.35 -5.43 -2.60
CA MET A 32 -0.23 -4.44 -3.50
C MET A 32 0.64 -4.21 -4.73
N ALA A 33 1.96 -4.10 -4.56
CA ALA A 33 2.91 -4.00 -5.66
C ALA A 33 2.81 -5.18 -6.63
N LYS A 34 2.64 -6.41 -6.11
CA LYS A 34 2.39 -7.60 -6.93
C LYS A 34 1.08 -7.50 -7.71
N ALA A 35 0.01 -7.05 -7.08
CA ALA A 35 -1.28 -6.86 -7.76
C ALA A 35 -1.19 -5.85 -8.92
N PHE A 36 -0.44 -4.74 -8.74
CA PHE A 36 -0.19 -3.79 -9.83
C PHE A 36 0.63 -4.42 -10.96
N ALA A 37 1.69 -5.16 -10.61
CA ALA A 37 2.51 -5.83 -11.59
C ALA A 37 1.67 -6.80 -12.42
N ASP A 38 0.79 -7.58 -11.81
CA ASP A 38 -0.09 -8.51 -12.52
C ASP A 38 -1.11 -7.81 -13.41
N ALA A 39 -1.66 -6.67 -12.97
CA ALA A 39 -2.58 -5.88 -13.77
C ALA A 39 -1.94 -5.35 -15.06
N ILE A 40 -0.70 -4.83 -14.97
CA ILE A 40 0.02 -4.25 -16.10
C ILE A 40 0.71 -5.31 -16.96
N ARG A 41 1.15 -6.43 -16.37
CA ARG A 41 1.94 -7.48 -17.04
C ARG A 41 1.28 -7.96 -18.32
N THR A 42 -0.04 -8.08 -18.33
CA THR A 42 -0.78 -8.54 -19.51
C THR A 42 -0.94 -7.49 -20.61
N SER A 43 -0.64 -6.23 -20.31
CA SER A 43 -0.73 -5.09 -21.24
C SER A 43 0.64 -4.72 -21.83
N LEU A 44 1.70 -5.46 -21.48
CA LEU A 44 3.05 -5.22 -21.99
C LEU A 44 3.25 -5.83 -23.38
N GLY A 45 3.78 -5.02 -24.30
CA GLY A 45 4.20 -5.42 -25.63
C GLY A 45 3.18 -5.13 -26.75
N PRO A 46 3.55 -5.32 -28.02
CA PRO A 46 2.72 -4.97 -29.18
C PRO A 46 1.46 -5.83 -29.34
N LYS A 47 1.32 -6.90 -28.55
CA LYS A 47 0.12 -7.73 -28.43
C LYS A 47 -0.42 -7.75 -26.99
N GLY A 48 -0.10 -6.72 -26.21
CA GLY A 48 -0.63 -6.54 -24.86
C GLY A 48 -2.16 -6.40 -24.91
N MET A 49 -2.83 -6.91 -23.89
CA MET A 49 -4.28 -6.77 -23.74
C MET A 49 -4.62 -5.36 -23.26
N ASP A 50 -5.59 -4.73 -23.92
CA ASP A 50 -6.17 -3.48 -23.43
C ASP A 50 -6.94 -3.71 -22.13
N LYS A 51 -6.88 -2.71 -21.24
CA LYS A 51 -7.66 -2.67 -20.01
C LYS A 51 -8.78 -1.67 -20.16
N MET A 52 -10.01 -2.16 -19.97
CA MET A 52 -11.18 -1.32 -19.80
C MET A 52 -11.34 -1.03 -18.32
N ILE A 53 -11.21 0.25 -17.96
CA ILE A 53 -11.34 0.74 -16.59
C ILE A 53 -12.57 1.65 -16.55
N GLN A 54 -13.45 1.42 -15.59
CA GLN A 54 -14.62 2.25 -15.35
C GLN A 54 -14.45 2.97 -14.01
N ASP A 55 -14.51 4.31 -14.02
CA ASP A 55 -14.51 5.11 -12.80
C ASP A 55 -15.88 5.04 -12.10
N GLY A 56 -15.93 5.39 -10.81
CA GLY A 56 -17.15 5.42 -10.01
C GLY A 56 -18.23 6.38 -10.53
N LYS A 57 -17.87 7.32 -11.40
CA LYS A 57 -18.81 8.22 -12.11
C LYS A 57 -19.37 7.64 -13.40
N GLY A 58 -18.88 6.48 -13.84
CA GLY A 58 -19.30 5.80 -15.06
C GLY A 58 -18.44 6.10 -16.29
N ASP A 59 -17.43 6.95 -16.18
CA ASP A 59 -16.47 7.22 -17.26
C ASP A 59 -15.62 5.97 -17.56
N VAL A 60 -15.49 5.61 -18.82
CA VAL A 60 -14.76 4.42 -19.27
C VAL A 60 -13.50 4.83 -20.03
N THR A 61 -12.37 4.34 -19.56
CA THR A 61 -11.07 4.48 -20.23
C THR A 61 -10.57 3.11 -20.66
N ILE A 62 -10.29 2.94 -21.96
CA ILE A 62 -9.66 1.74 -22.51
C ILE A 62 -8.20 2.08 -22.82
N THR A 63 -7.25 1.37 -22.21
CA THR A 63 -5.82 1.68 -22.38
C THR A 63 -4.92 0.47 -22.18
N THR A 64 -3.80 0.46 -22.91
CA THR A 64 -2.66 -0.44 -22.76
C THR A 64 -1.50 0.22 -22.00
N ASP A 65 -1.59 1.52 -21.71
CA ASP A 65 -0.56 2.27 -20.98
C ASP A 65 -0.64 1.99 -19.47
N GLY A 66 0.38 1.32 -18.95
CA GLY A 66 0.54 1.01 -17.53
C GLY A 66 0.49 2.25 -16.63
N ALA A 67 0.99 3.41 -17.09
CA ALA A 67 0.95 4.63 -16.28
C ALA A 67 -0.49 5.15 -16.11
N THR A 68 -1.30 5.08 -17.16
CA THR A 68 -2.73 5.43 -17.11
C THR A 68 -3.52 4.42 -16.28
N ILE A 69 -3.24 3.12 -16.41
CA ILE A 69 -3.86 2.07 -15.58
C ILE A 69 -3.63 2.36 -14.09
N LEU A 70 -2.39 2.68 -13.71
CA LEU A 70 -2.04 2.98 -12.31
C LEU A 70 -2.70 4.26 -11.78
N LYS A 71 -2.84 5.30 -12.62
CA LYS A 71 -3.51 6.56 -12.24
C LYS A 71 -5.01 6.39 -11.99
N GLN A 72 -5.65 5.50 -12.74
CA GLN A 72 -7.09 5.22 -12.62
C GLN A 72 -7.41 4.24 -11.49
N MET A 73 -6.42 3.47 -11.02
CA MET A 73 -6.62 2.52 -9.94
C MET A 73 -6.69 3.23 -8.59
N HIS A 74 -7.80 3.06 -7.87
CA HIS A 74 -7.94 3.60 -6.51
C HIS A 74 -7.28 2.66 -5.50
N VAL A 75 -6.28 3.15 -4.78
CA VAL A 75 -5.40 2.34 -3.94
C VAL A 75 -5.50 2.81 -2.50
N THR A 76 -6.06 1.98 -1.63
CA THR A 76 -6.11 2.23 -0.19
C THR A 76 -5.00 1.47 0.50
N SER A 77 -3.87 2.13 0.75
CA SER A 77 -2.80 1.58 1.60
C SER A 77 -3.13 1.88 3.07
N SER A 78 -3.05 0.89 3.94
CA SER A 78 -3.37 0.98 5.39
C SER A 78 -2.48 1.95 6.20
N SER A 79 -1.52 2.62 5.54
CA SER A 79 -0.52 3.52 6.13
C SER A 79 -0.90 5.01 5.99
N GLN A 80 -2.18 5.36 6.02
CA GLN A 80 -2.64 6.74 5.79
C GLN A 80 -2.45 7.67 7.01
N ASN A 81 -1.72 7.24 8.05
CA ASN A 81 -1.47 8.02 9.27
C ASN A 81 0.03 8.15 9.59
N ALA A 82 0.87 8.49 8.61
CA ALA A 82 2.24 8.95 8.89
C ALA A 82 2.29 10.38 9.47
N ASP A 83 1.15 11.07 9.57
CA ASP A 83 1.06 12.47 9.98
C ASP A 83 0.81 12.66 11.51
N ARG A 84 1.25 11.70 12.32
CA ARG A 84 1.02 11.77 13.77
C ARG A 84 2.18 11.29 14.62
N VAL A 85 3.33 11.95 14.50
CA VAL A 85 4.23 12.13 15.65
C VAL A 85 4.93 13.48 15.51
N LEU A 86 4.88 14.23 16.61
CA LEU A 86 5.71 15.38 16.96
C LEU A 86 7.21 15.05 16.86
#